data_AF-A0A317D566-F1
#
_entry.id   AF-A0A317D566-F1
#
_cell.length_a   1.000
_cell.length_b   1.000
_cell.length_c   1.000
_cell.angle_alpha   90.00
_cell.angle_beta   90.00
_cell.angle_gamma   90.00
#
_symmetry.space_group_name_H-M   'P 1'
#
loop_
_entity.id
_entity.type
_entity.pdbx_description
1 polymer ?
#
loop_
_entity_poly.entity_id
_entity_poly.type
_entity_poly.pdbx_seq_one_letter_code
_entity_poly.pdbx_strand_id
1 'polypeptide(L)'
;MMFTKTVVLPVDIDEAFALITEPERLRRWQTVSARVDLRVGGDYRWTVTPGHVAAGTFREVEPGKRVVFGWGWEGNPDLAPDTSTVSITIEPVADGTRVTLTHEGLTDEQAAMHAKGWNHYLGRLEKAAVAGDAGPDEWSAAPERLDELSAADATLAVLQTVLRRLTSSDRAKQTPCADFTCHDLAEHLFGSMVTLGAMAGVEVVNPGTGSLEDRTATMAAQAIEGWRARGLDGAVAAPGGGEMPAAFVAGIMPVEFLLHAWDLAQASGTPLAVSDEVMAYVHKLAEQIVPGGRGSSFGDEVTPPVDADPMERLAAFSGRRPLAG
;
A
#
# COMPACT_ATOMS: atom_id res chain seq x y z
N MET A 1 -21.77 -21.29 -4.91
CA MET A 1 -20.95 -21.59 -6.10
C MET A 1 -19.47 -21.57 -5.75
N MET A 2 -18.62 -22.11 -6.62
CA MET A 2 -17.17 -22.16 -6.42
C MET A 2 -16.41 -21.68 -7.66
N PHE A 3 -15.24 -21.08 -7.42
CA PHE A 3 -14.22 -20.83 -8.44
C PHE A 3 -12.96 -21.59 -8.05
N THR A 4 -12.31 -22.26 -9.01
CA THR A 4 -11.03 -22.94 -8.79
C THR A 4 -10.04 -22.61 -9.90
N LYS A 5 -8.79 -22.34 -9.53
CA LYS A 5 -7.68 -22.17 -10.47
C LYS A 5 -6.40 -22.76 -9.91
N THR A 6 -5.60 -23.36 -10.80
CA THR A 6 -4.30 -23.94 -10.49
C THR A 6 -3.21 -23.24 -11.30
N VAL A 7 -2.07 -22.98 -10.67
CA VAL A 7 -0.83 -22.50 -11.31
C VAL A 7 0.35 -23.37 -10.84
N VAL A 8 1.45 -23.35 -11.61
CA VAL A 8 2.71 -24.01 -11.22
C VAL A 8 3.78 -22.94 -11.11
N LEU A 9 4.34 -22.78 -9.91
CA LEU A 9 5.36 -21.79 -9.61
C LEU A 9 6.74 -22.45 -9.69
N PRO A 10 7.74 -21.82 -10.33
CA PRO A 10 9.09 -22.36 -10.46
C PRO A 10 9.93 -22.12 -9.18
N VAL A 11 9.34 -22.36 -8.02
CA VAL A 11 9.95 -22.23 -6.69
C VAL A 11 9.63 -23.46 -5.85
N ASP A 12 10.37 -23.66 -4.76
CA ASP A 12 10.08 -24.73 -3.82
C ASP A 12 8.81 -24.46 -2.99
N ILE A 13 8.42 -25.45 -2.18
CA ILE A 13 7.20 -25.40 -1.37
C ILE A 13 7.24 -24.27 -0.34
N ASP A 14 8.40 -24.02 0.26
CA ASP A 14 8.53 -23.06 1.35
C ASP A 14 8.39 -21.64 0.79
N GLU A 15 9.03 -21.35 -0.34
CA GLU A 15 8.87 -20.07 -1.03
C GLU A 15 7.45 -19.90 -1.59
N ALA A 16 6.82 -20.96 -2.13
CA ALA A 16 5.42 -20.90 -2.58
C ALA A 16 4.45 -20.60 -1.42
N PHE A 17 4.70 -21.17 -0.23
CA PHE A 17 3.92 -20.91 0.97
C PHE A 17 4.15 -19.48 1.48
N ALA A 18 5.40 -19.00 1.48
CA ALA A 18 5.74 -17.63 1.84
C ALA A 18 5.06 -16.61 0.91
N LEU A 19 5.05 -16.85 -0.41
CA LEU A 19 4.41 -15.99 -1.41
C LEU A 19 2.93 -15.72 -1.14
N ILE A 20 2.21 -16.65 -0.51
CA ILE A 20 0.77 -16.52 -0.24
C ILE A 20 0.42 -16.21 1.22
N THR A 21 1.39 -16.19 2.13
CA THR A 21 1.13 -16.00 3.57
C THR A 21 1.92 -14.86 4.21
N GLU A 22 3.10 -14.52 3.71
CA GLU A 22 3.93 -13.48 4.30
C GLU A 22 3.52 -12.09 3.77
N PRO A 23 3.30 -11.09 4.66
CA PRO A 23 2.92 -9.74 4.25
C PRO A 23 3.84 -9.12 3.19
N GLU A 24 5.16 -9.25 3.36
CA GLU A 24 6.14 -8.71 2.41
C GLU A 24 6.03 -9.36 1.03
N ARG A 25 5.68 -10.64 0.99
CA ARG A 25 5.58 -11.40 -0.25
C ARG A 25 4.23 -11.17 -0.95
N LEU A 26 3.14 -11.04 -0.19
CA LEU A 26 1.83 -10.67 -0.72
C LEU A 26 1.86 -9.32 -1.48
N ARG A 27 2.64 -8.36 -0.99
CA ARG A 27 2.81 -7.03 -1.63
C ARG A 27 3.55 -7.08 -2.98
N ARG A 28 4.17 -8.21 -3.32
CA ARG A 28 4.86 -8.43 -4.60
C ARG A 28 3.91 -8.72 -5.74
N TRP A 29 2.68 -9.15 -5.46
CA TRP A 29 1.78 -9.61 -6.51
C TRP A 29 0.30 -9.29 -6.29
N GLN A 30 -0.17 -9.14 -5.05
CA GLN A 30 -1.61 -9.03 -4.76
C GLN A 30 -2.03 -7.78 -4.00
N THR A 31 -1.22 -7.28 -3.07
CA THR A 31 -1.69 -6.27 -2.11
C THR A 31 -0.89 -4.98 -2.16
N VAL A 32 -1.55 -3.88 -1.83
CA VAL A 32 -0.90 -2.62 -1.45
C VAL A 32 -0.32 -2.75 -0.05
N SER A 33 -1.10 -3.30 0.88
CA SER A 33 -0.68 -3.58 2.26
C SER A 33 -1.36 -4.85 2.78
N ALA A 34 -0.69 -5.54 3.69
CA ALA A 34 -1.19 -6.78 4.28
C ALA A 34 -0.83 -6.84 5.76
N ARG A 35 -1.82 -7.16 6.59
CA ARG A 35 -1.66 -7.61 7.98
C ARG A 35 -2.08 -9.08 8.05
N VAL A 36 -1.27 -9.90 8.71
CA VAL A 36 -1.46 -11.35 8.78
C VAL A 36 -1.08 -11.84 10.18
N ASP A 37 -2.03 -12.44 10.90
CA ASP A 37 -1.77 -13.29 12.07
C ASP A 37 -1.90 -14.76 11.65
N LEU A 38 -0.81 -15.35 11.14
CA LEU A 38 -0.82 -16.67 10.49
C LEU A 38 -0.89 -17.81 11.51
N ARG A 39 -2.07 -18.02 12.08
CA ARG A 39 -2.42 -19.15 12.94
C ARG A 39 -3.91 -19.42 12.84
N VAL A 40 -4.34 -20.64 13.18
CA VAL A 40 -5.77 -20.94 13.28
C VAL A 40 -6.43 -19.99 14.28
N GLY A 41 -7.49 -19.32 13.85
CA GLY A 41 -8.20 -18.28 14.60
C GLY A 41 -7.54 -16.89 14.57
N GLY A 42 -6.40 -16.73 13.90
CA GLY A 42 -5.79 -15.42 13.65
C GLY A 42 -6.48 -14.72 12.49
N ASP A 43 -6.56 -13.40 12.55
CA ASP A 43 -7.18 -12.58 11.51
C ASP A 43 -6.15 -12.06 10.49
N TYR A 44 -6.65 -11.71 9.31
CA TYR A 44 -5.89 -10.98 8.31
C TYR A 44 -6.70 -9.81 7.79
N ARG A 45 -5.98 -8.83 7.25
CA ARG A 45 -6.56 -7.67 6.58
C ARG A 45 -5.66 -7.20 5.45
N TRP A 46 -6.18 -7.25 4.23
CA TRP A 46 -5.44 -6.98 3.00
C TRP A 46 -6.09 -5.85 2.23
N THR A 47 -5.35 -4.76 2.01
CA THR A 47 -5.72 -3.77 1.00
C THR A 47 -5.28 -4.32 -0.35
N VAL A 48 -6.23 -4.88 -1.10
CA VAL A 48 -5.96 -5.56 -2.39
C VAL A 48 -5.70 -4.51 -3.47
N THR A 49 -6.63 -3.57 -3.61
CA THR A 49 -6.44 -2.32 -4.37
C THR A 49 -6.84 -1.15 -3.49
N PRO A 50 -6.43 0.09 -3.82
CA PRO A 50 -6.81 1.26 -3.04
C PRO A 50 -8.32 1.31 -2.76
N GLY A 51 -8.68 1.45 -1.47
CA GLY A 51 -10.07 1.47 -1.00
C GLY A 51 -10.77 0.10 -0.94
N HIS A 52 -10.16 -1.00 -1.40
CA HIS A 52 -10.77 -2.34 -1.41
C HIS A 52 -10.02 -3.26 -0.44
N VAL A 53 -10.65 -3.50 0.71
CA VAL A 53 -10.04 -4.25 1.81
C VAL A 53 -10.72 -5.60 1.96
N ALA A 54 -9.95 -6.67 1.74
CA ALA A 54 -10.36 -8.02 2.08
C ALA A 54 -9.97 -8.33 3.52
N ALA A 55 -10.84 -9.01 4.26
CA ALA A 55 -10.57 -9.43 5.63
C ALA A 55 -11.24 -10.77 5.95
N GLY A 56 -10.72 -11.44 6.98
CA GLY A 56 -11.28 -12.69 7.47
C GLY A 56 -10.35 -13.38 8.47
N THR A 57 -10.72 -14.61 8.82
CA THR A 57 -10.02 -15.41 9.83
C THR A 57 -9.41 -16.66 9.19
N PHE A 58 -8.18 -17.00 9.55
CA PHE A 58 -7.56 -18.28 9.20
C PHE A 58 -8.23 -19.42 9.95
N ARG A 59 -8.68 -20.43 9.21
CA ARG A 59 -9.41 -21.61 9.70
C ARG A 59 -8.52 -22.85 9.74
N GLU A 60 -7.61 -22.98 8.77
CA GLU A 60 -6.61 -24.05 8.72
C GLU A 60 -5.27 -23.46 8.26
N VAL A 61 -4.18 -23.85 8.92
CA VAL A 61 -2.82 -23.48 8.54
C VAL A 61 -1.93 -24.71 8.67
N GLU A 62 -1.50 -25.24 7.52
CA GLU A 62 -0.53 -26.31 7.41
C GLU A 62 0.66 -25.82 6.57
N PRO A 63 1.78 -25.43 7.21
CA PRO A 63 2.96 -24.91 6.51
C PRO A 63 3.40 -25.81 5.36
N GLY A 64 3.63 -25.19 4.19
CA GLY A 64 4.04 -25.87 2.97
C GLY A 64 2.98 -26.76 2.31
N LYS A 65 1.73 -26.76 2.78
CA LYS A 65 0.70 -27.69 2.28
C LYS A 65 -0.64 -27.05 2.01
N ARG A 66 -1.17 -26.30 2.98
CA ARG A 66 -2.56 -25.83 2.90
C ARG A 66 -2.80 -24.63 3.79
N VAL A 67 -3.58 -23.67 3.29
CA VAL A 67 -4.14 -22.58 4.08
C VAL A 67 -5.60 -22.42 3.72
N VAL A 68 -6.47 -22.29 4.73
CA VAL A 68 -7.89 -22.01 4.56
C VAL A 68 -8.24 -20.79 5.40
N PHE A 69 -8.94 -19.84 4.81
CA PHE A 69 -9.35 -18.61 5.48
C PHE A 69 -10.72 -18.16 4.98
N GLY A 70 -11.47 -17.51 5.86
CA GLY A 70 -12.66 -16.81 5.43
C GLY A 70 -12.33 -15.60 4.58
N TRP A 71 -13.25 -15.22 3.70
CA TRP A 71 -13.07 -14.11 2.77
C TRP A 71 -14.31 -13.23 2.73
N GLY A 72 -14.07 -11.93 2.54
CA GLY A 72 -15.09 -10.92 2.27
C GLY A 72 -14.46 -9.54 2.21
N TRP A 73 -15.27 -8.55 1.84
CA TRP A 73 -14.86 -7.15 1.69
C TRP A 73 -15.41 -6.31 2.84
N GLU A 74 -14.55 -5.51 3.47
CA GLU A 74 -15.01 -4.52 4.46
C GLU A 74 -15.99 -3.53 3.82
N GLY A 75 -17.04 -3.17 4.54
CA GLY A 75 -18.08 -2.25 4.05
C GLY A 75 -19.04 -2.86 3.01
N ASN A 76 -18.88 -4.13 2.63
CA ASN A 76 -19.81 -4.83 1.73
C ASN A 76 -20.72 -5.78 2.51
N PRO A 77 -22.03 -5.46 2.68
CA PRO A 77 -22.94 -6.32 3.44
C PRO A 77 -23.26 -7.65 2.74
N ASP A 78 -23.18 -7.70 1.41
CA ASP A 78 -23.53 -8.90 0.62
C ASP A 78 -22.38 -9.91 0.54
N LEU A 79 -21.17 -9.50 0.90
CA LEU A 79 -20.00 -10.36 1.00
C LEU A 79 -19.07 -9.84 2.12
N ALA A 80 -19.62 -9.74 3.33
CA ALA A 80 -18.88 -9.30 4.50
C ALA A 80 -17.74 -10.28 4.86
N PRO A 81 -16.71 -9.87 5.62
CA PRO A 81 -15.65 -10.76 6.09
C PRO A 81 -16.17 -12.09 6.65
N ASP A 82 -15.46 -13.17 6.38
CA ASP A 82 -15.79 -14.55 6.77
C ASP A 82 -17.06 -15.19 6.15
N THR A 83 -17.81 -14.48 5.30
CA THR A 83 -19.03 -15.03 4.66
C THR A 83 -18.73 -16.04 3.55
N SER A 84 -17.58 -15.91 2.89
CA SER A 84 -17.07 -16.85 1.88
C SER A 84 -15.77 -17.49 2.36
N THR A 85 -15.24 -18.48 1.62
CA THR A 85 -14.04 -19.24 2.04
C THR A 85 -13.07 -19.40 0.90
N VAL A 86 -11.81 -19.08 1.14
CA VAL A 86 -10.70 -19.38 0.23
C VAL A 86 -9.86 -20.51 0.82
N SER A 87 -9.65 -21.56 0.02
CA SER A 87 -8.74 -22.66 0.31
C SER A 87 -7.60 -22.67 -0.71
N ILE A 88 -6.36 -22.73 -0.25
CA ILE A 88 -5.18 -22.87 -1.09
C ILE A 88 -4.46 -24.16 -0.72
N THR A 89 -4.19 -25.02 -1.70
CA THR A 89 -3.32 -26.21 -1.54
C THR A 89 -2.02 -26.04 -2.31
N ILE A 90 -0.96 -26.59 -1.74
CA ILE A 90 0.42 -26.48 -2.20
C ILE A 90 1.00 -27.88 -2.29
N GLU A 91 1.48 -28.27 -3.47
CA GLU A 91 1.98 -29.61 -3.75
C GLU A 91 3.29 -29.55 -4.55
N PRO A 92 4.30 -30.38 -4.23
CA PRO A 92 5.48 -30.48 -5.06
C PRO A 92 5.14 -31.13 -6.40
N VAL A 93 5.73 -30.60 -7.47
CA VAL A 93 5.70 -31.18 -8.81
C VAL A 93 7.12 -31.20 -9.39
N ALA A 94 7.31 -31.90 -10.51
CA ALA A 94 8.65 -32.06 -11.10
C ALA A 94 9.35 -30.72 -11.38
N ASP A 95 8.60 -29.71 -11.83
CA ASP A 95 9.12 -28.42 -12.29
C ASP A 95 8.85 -27.27 -11.29
N GLY A 96 8.63 -27.57 -10.00
CA GLY A 96 8.41 -26.59 -8.95
C GLY A 96 7.25 -26.96 -8.02
N THR A 97 6.36 -26.00 -7.77
CA THR A 97 5.27 -26.15 -6.81
C THR A 97 3.92 -25.82 -7.43
N ARG A 98 2.97 -26.74 -7.37
CA ARG A 98 1.58 -26.52 -7.78
C ARG A 98 0.83 -25.82 -6.66
N VAL A 99 0.22 -24.69 -6.99
CA VAL A 99 -0.69 -23.95 -6.10
C VAL A 99 -2.09 -24.01 -6.69
N THR A 100 -3.05 -24.53 -5.92
CA THR A 100 -4.47 -24.56 -6.32
C THR A 100 -5.29 -23.73 -5.35
N LEU A 101 -5.98 -22.72 -5.88
CA LEU A 101 -6.88 -21.86 -5.14
C LEU A 101 -8.32 -22.24 -5.45
N THR A 102 -9.13 -22.40 -4.42
CA THR A 102 -10.58 -22.60 -4.50
C THR A 102 -11.29 -21.56 -3.64
N HIS A 103 -12.26 -20.84 -4.20
CA HIS A 103 -13.09 -19.84 -3.51
C HIS A 103 -14.55 -20.30 -3.53
N GLU A 104 -15.12 -20.56 -2.35
CA GLU A 104 -16.48 -21.08 -2.14
C GLU A 104 -17.35 -20.13 -1.33
N GLY A 105 -18.66 -20.37 -1.33
CA GLY A 105 -19.64 -19.55 -0.59
C GLY A 105 -20.15 -18.34 -1.35
N LEU A 106 -19.95 -18.29 -2.68
CA LEU A 106 -20.34 -17.17 -3.53
C LEU A 106 -21.68 -17.43 -4.27
N THR A 107 -22.39 -16.35 -4.61
CA THR A 107 -23.44 -16.37 -5.65
C THR A 107 -22.82 -16.55 -7.05
N ASP A 108 -23.64 -16.81 -8.09
CA ASP A 108 -23.17 -16.93 -9.48
C ASP A 108 -22.46 -15.64 -9.96
N GLU A 109 -23.06 -14.49 -9.69
CA GLU A 109 -22.52 -13.19 -10.08
C GLU A 109 -21.20 -12.88 -9.35
N GLN A 110 -21.17 -13.13 -8.03
CA GLN A 110 -19.96 -12.98 -7.24
C GLN A 110 -18.85 -13.90 -7.73
N ALA A 111 -19.14 -15.17 -8.03
CA ALA A 111 -18.16 -16.11 -8.55
C ALA A 111 -17.55 -15.64 -9.88
N ALA A 112 -18.36 -15.11 -10.79
CA ALA A 112 -17.88 -14.57 -12.07
C ALA A 112 -16.98 -13.34 -11.90
N MET A 113 -17.30 -12.44 -10.96
CA MET A 113 -16.45 -11.28 -10.65
C MET A 113 -15.12 -11.72 -10.00
N HIS A 114 -15.18 -12.60 -9.00
CA HIS A 114 -13.98 -13.11 -8.33
C HIS A 114 -13.10 -13.93 -9.28
N ALA A 115 -13.69 -14.63 -10.26
CA ALA A 115 -12.93 -15.30 -11.30
C ALA A 115 -12.02 -14.34 -12.09
N LYS A 116 -12.48 -13.12 -12.40
CA LYS A 116 -11.65 -12.11 -13.07
C LYS A 116 -10.48 -11.69 -12.18
N GLY A 117 -10.75 -11.36 -10.91
CA GLY A 117 -9.72 -10.96 -9.95
C GLY A 117 -8.70 -12.06 -9.68
N TRP A 118 -9.14 -13.27 -9.39
CA TRP A 118 -8.23 -14.40 -9.18
C TRP A 118 -7.42 -14.74 -10.42
N ASN A 119 -8.00 -14.59 -11.62
CA ASN A 119 -7.25 -14.80 -12.84
C ASN A 119 -6.09 -13.80 -13.00
N HIS A 120 -6.36 -12.51 -12.74
CA HIS A 120 -5.37 -11.44 -12.73
C HIS A 120 -4.27 -11.71 -11.70
N TYR A 121 -4.64 -11.89 -10.43
CA TYR A 121 -3.66 -12.04 -9.36
C TYR A 121 -2.84 -13.32 -9.44
N LEU A 122 -3.44 -14.46 -9.82
CA LEU A 122 -2.64 -15.68 -9.99
C LEU A 122 -1.63 -15.58 -11.16
N GLY A 123 -1.92 -14.80 -12.20
CA GLY A 123 -0.93 -14.48 -13.23
C GLY A 123 0.20 -13.57 -12.71
N ARG A 124 -0.09 -12.68 -11.76
CA ARG A 124 0.93 -11.87 -11.07
C ARG A 124 1.76 -12.71 -10.11
N LEU A 125 1.17 -13.69 -9.42
CA LEU A 125 1.88 -14.64 -8.58
C LEU A 125 2.93 -15.43 -9.37
N GLU A 126 2.58 -15.91 -10.57
CA GLU A 126 3.53 -16.59 -11.47
C GLU A 126 4.71 -15.67 -11.83
N LYS A 127 4.45 -14.38 -12.13
CA LYS A 127 5.51 -13.40 -12.40
C LYS A 127 6.40 -13.16 -11.18
N ALA A 128 5.81 -12.98 -10.00
CA ALA A 128 6.55 -12.76 -8.76
C ALA A 128 7.39 -13.99 -8.38
N ALA A 129 6.90 -15.21 -8.62
CA ALA A 129 7.68 -16.43 -8.40
C ALA A 129 8.92 -16.53 -9.30
N VAL A 130 8.91 -15.91 -10.49
CA VAL A 130 10.07 -15.88 -11.41
C VAL A 130 11.01 -14.71 -11.11
N ALA A 131 10.46 -13.52 -10.89
CA ALA A 131 11.21 -12.26 -10.86
C ALA A 131 11.39 -11.67 -9.45
N GLY A 132 10.76 -12.26 -8.42
CA GLY A 132 10.68 -11.75 -7.06
C GLY A 132 9.63 -10.65 -6.85
N ASP A 133 9.19 -9.98 -7.92
CA ASP A 133 8.15 -8.94 -7.90
C ASP A 133 7.38 -8.94 -9.23
N ALA A 134 6.05 -8.85 -9.19
CA ALA A 134 5.21 -8.80 -10.39
C ALA A 134 5.24 -7.43 -11.09
N GLY A 135 5.86 -6.42 -10.46
CA GLY A 135 5.87 -5.03 -10.89
C GLY A 135 4.60 -4.27 -10.50
N PRO A 136 4.41 -3.04 -11.01
CA PRO A 136 3.20 -2.27 -10.76
C PRO A 136 1.92 -3.03 -11.14
N ASP A 137 0.84 -2.82 -10.39
CA ASP A 137 -0.49 -3.32 -10.74
C ASP A 137 -1.33 -2.21 -11.37
N GLU A 138 -1.76 -2.42 -12.61
CA GLU A 138 -2.67 -1.52 -13.33
C GLU A 138 -3.98 -1.31 -12.56
N TRP A 139 -4.46 -2.34 -11.84
CA TRP A 139 -5.69 -2.25 -11.05
C TRP A 139 -5.50 -1.44 -9.76
N SER A 140 -4.28 -1.34 -9.25
CA SER A 140 -3.94 -0.43 -8.15
C SER A 140 -3.63 0.98 -8.64
N ALA A 141 -3.24 1.14 -9.91
CA ALA A 141 -2.79 2.42 -10.45
C ALA A 141 -3.92 3.42 -10.67
N ALA A 142 -5.13 2.98 -11.03
CA ALA A 142 -6.27 3.86 -11.32
C ALA A 142 -7.51 3.49 -10.49
N PRO A 143 -7.61 3.96 -9.24
CA PRO A 143 -8.77 3.69 -8.39
C PRO A 143 -10.04 4.33 -8.98
N GLU A 144 -11.15 3.59 -9.03
CA GLU A 144 -12.43 4.10 -9.57
C GLU A 144 -13.00 5.27 -8.76
N ARG A 145 -12.70 5.33 -7.46
CA ARG A 145 -13.11 6.39 -6.56
C ARG A 145 -12.00 6.73 -5.57
N LEU A 146 -11.70 8.03 -5.50
CA LEU A 146 -10.72 8.58 -4.57
C LEU A 146 -11.41 9.35 -3.45
N ASP A 147 -11.04 9.00 -2.22
CA ASP A 147 -11.17 9.80 -1.00
C ASP A 147 -9.79 9.90 -0.33
N GLU A 148 -9.70 10.53 0.83
CA GLU A 148 -8.42 10.74 1.52
C GLU A 148 -7.71 9.42 1.86
N LEU A 149 -8.46 8.37 2.19
CA LEU A 149 -7.91 7.08 2.65
C LEU A 149 -7.60 6.15 1.48
N SER A 150 -8.42 6.14 0.41
CA SER A 150 -8.07 5.41 -0.80
C SER A 150 -6.94 6.10 -1.58
N ALA A 151 -6.84 7.44 -1.53
CA ALA A 151 -5.66 8.14 -2.04
C ALA A 151 -4.40 7.82 -1.22
N ALA A 152 -4.52 7.66 0.10
CA ALA A 152 -3.40 7.24 0.96
C ALA A 152 -2.90 5.85 0.56
N ASP A 153 -3.80 4.89 0.30
CA ASP A 153 -3.41 3.57 -0.23
C ASP A 153 -2.70 3.69 -1.59
N ALA A 154 -3.25 4.48 -2.52
CA ALA A 154 -2.71 4.59 -3.87
C ALA A 154 -1.31 5.21 -3.87
N THR A 155 -1.11 6.27 -3.11
CA THR A 155 0.19 6.94 -2.97
C THR A 155 1.18 6.12 -2.15
N LEU A 156 0.72 5.31 -1.18
CA LEU A 156 1.55 4.30 -0.52
C LEU A 156 2.02 3.23 -1.52
N ALA A 157 1.17 2.76 -2.43
CA ALA A 157 1.57 1.83 -3.48
C ALA A 157 2.68 2.42 -4.35
N VAL A 158 2.55 3.70 -4.74
CA VAL A 158 3.58 4.44 -5.48
C VAL A 158 4.88 4.54 -4.69
N LEU A 159 4.83 4.98 -3.43
CA LEU A 159 6.00 5.12 -2.54
C LEU A 159 6.76 3.80 -2.39
N GLN A 160 6.03 2.68 -2.23
CA GLN A 160 6.64 1.36 -2.13
C GLN A 160 7.45 1.00 -3.39
N THR A 161 7.02 1.36 -4.59
CA THR A 161 7.80 1.06 -5.82
C THR A 161 9.19 1.69 -5.80
N VAL A 162 9.33 2.85 -5.15
CA VAL A 162 10.61 3.54 -4.96
C VAL A 162 11.42 2.91 -3.85
N LEU A 163 10.80 2.69 -2.68
CA LEU A 163 11.47 2.09 -1.52
C LEU A 163 12.08 0.71 -1.82
N ARG A 164 11.42 -0.09 -2.65
CA ARG A 164 11.90 -1.42 -3.09
C ARG A 164 13.18 -1.36 -3.91
N ARG A 165 13.46 -0.23 -4.56
CA ARG A 165 14.63 -0.03 -5.43
C ARG A 165 15.79 0.67 -4.73
N LEU A 166 15.55 1.22 -3.54
CA LEU A 166 16.62 1.82 -2.74
C LEU A 166 17.60 0.75 -2.29
N THR A 167 18.88 1.07 -2.45
CA THR A 167 20.00 0.25 -2.02
C THR A 167 20.73 0.92 -0.85
N SER A 168 21.65 0.20 -0.22
CA SER A 168 22.53 0.78 0.80
C SER A 168 23.37 1.95 0.28
N SER A 169 23.63 2.01 -1.04
CA SER A 169 24.38 3.11 -1.67
C SER A 169 23.57 4.41 -1.80
N ASP A 170 22.23 4.32 -1.76
CA ASP A 170 21.35 5.48 -1.81
C ASP A 170 21.22 6.18 -0.45
N ARG A 171 21.58 5.48 0.63
CA ARG A 171 21.34 5.90 2.02
C ARG A 171 21.71 7.35 2.31
N ALA A 172 22.89 7.78 1.85
CA ALA A 172 23.44 9.12 2.11
C ALA A 172 23.20 10.12 0.97
N LYS A 173 22.46 9.74 -0.08
CA LYS A 173 22.13 10.66 -1.17
C LYS A 173 21.16 11.72 -0.67
N GLN A 174 21.40 12.96 -1.06
CA GLN A 174 20.57 14.09 -0.68
C GLN A 174 19.26 14.07 -1.46
N THR A 175 18.14 14.42 -0.81
CA THR A 175 16.84 14.53 -1.46
C THR A 175 16.50 16.00 -1.79
N PRO A 176 15.52 16.26 -2.68
CA PRO A 176 14.95 17.60 -2.87
C PRO A 176 14.33 18.20 -1.60
N CYS A 177 13.89 17.37 -0.64
CA CYS A 177 13.54 17.82 0.70
C CYS A 177 14.85 18.07 1.47
N ALA A 178 15.31 19.32 1.42
CA ALA A 178 16.71 19.67 1.71
C ALA A 178 17.21 19.30 3.12
N ASP A 179 16.32 19.02 4.07
CA ASP A 179 16.69 18.60 5.43
C ASP A 179 17.05 17.11 5.52
N PHE A 180 16.78 16.32 4.47
CA PHE A 180 16.86 14.86 4.54
C PHE A 180 17.69 14.23 3.42
N THR A 181 18.56 13.29 3.82
CA THR A 181 19.05 12.23 2.93
C THR A 181 17.96 11.17 2.70
N CYS A 182 18.15 10.22 1.76
CA CYS A 182 17.19 9.14 1.54
C CYS A 182 16.86 8.35 2.82
N HIS A 183 17.86 8.13 3.68
CA HIS A 183 17.65 7.43 4.93
C HIS A 183 16.90 8.27 5.97
N ASP A 184 17.30 9.54 6.12
CA ASP A 184 16.65 10.45 7.05
C ASP A 184 15.18 10.64 6.65
N LEU A 185 14.89 10.67 5.35
CA LEU A 185 13.53 10.83 4.85
C LEU A 185 12.66 9.59 5.15
N ALA A 186 13.22 8.38 5.11
CA ALA A 186 12.49 7.19 5.53
C ALA A 186 12.17 7.20 7.03
N GLU A 187 13.10 7.66 7.87
CA GLU A 187 12.86 7.82 9.31
C GLU A 187 11.87 8.97 9.61
N HIS A 188 11.89 10.04 8.81
CA HIS A 188 10.89 11.11 8.84
C HIS A 188 9.48 10.56 8.59
N LEU A 189 9.30 9.76 7.53
CA LEU A 189 8.02 9.10 7.24
C LEU A 189 7.50 8.27 8.43
N PHE A 190 8.39 7.56 9.13
CA PHE A 190 8.02 6.84 10.37
C PHE A 190 7.45 7.78 11.43
N GLY A 191 8.08 8.93 11.65
CA GLY A 191 7.57 9.96 12.57
C GLY A 191 6.23 10.55 12.14
N SER A 192 6.04 10.78 10.83
CA SER A 192 4.78 11.26 10.27
C SER A 192 3.64 10.26 10.51
N MET A 193 3.87 8.97 10.29
CA MET A 193 2.87 7.92 10.52
C MET A 193 2.51 7.78 12.00
N VAL A 194 3.48 7.89 12.92
CA VAL A 194 3.22 7.93 14.36
C VAL A 194 2.35 9.12 14.74
N THR A 195 2.68 10.30 14.23
CA THR A 195 1.93 11.54 14.54
C THR A 195 0.50 11.48 14.00
N LEU A 196 0.33 11.13 12.73
CA LEU A 196 -0.96 11.07 12.07
C LEU A 196 -1.84 9.94 12.64
N GLY A 197 -1.25 8.80 13.01
CA GLY A 197 -1.94 7.73 13.70
C GLY A 197 -2.43 8.14 15.09
N ALA A 198 -1.61 8.83 15.87
CA ALA A 198 -1.99 9.32 17.19
C ALA A 198 -3.18 10.28 17.14
N MET A 199 -3.28 11.11 16.09
CA MET A 199 -4.43 11.99 15.85
C MET A 199 -5.72 11.22 15.54
N ALA A 200 -5.61 10.01 14.98
CA ALA A 200 -6.73 9.09 14.85
C ALA A 200 -7.12 8.41 16.17
N GLY A 201 -6.28 8.48 17.19
CA GLY A 201 -6.41 7.73 18.45
C GLY A 201 -5.73 6.36 18.40
N VAL A 202 -4.82 6.13 17.45
CA VAL A 202 -4.13 4.84 17.27
C VAL A 202 -2.64 5.00 17.56
N GLU A 203 -2.09 4.09 18.35
CA GLU A 203 -0.65 3.95 18.51
C GLU A 203 -0.08 3.18 17.31
N VAL A 204 0.71 3.86 16.48
CA VAL A 204 1.41 3.23 15.35
C VAL A 204 2.76 2.74 15.83
N VAL A 205 2.99 1.44 15.68
CA VAL A 205 4.20 0.77 16.14
C VAL A 205 5.14 0.51 14.96
N ASN A 206 6.39 0.95 15.10
CA ASN A 206 7.45 0.59 14.18
C ASN A 206 7.95 -0.84 14.49
N PRO A 207 7.93 -1.78 13.53
CA PRO A 207 8.36 -3.16 13.79
C PRO A 207 9.86 -3.29 14.07
N GLY A 208 10.67 -2.24 13.83
CA GLY A 208 12.08 -2.14 14.21
C GLY A 208 13.04 -3.01 13.38
N THR A 209 12.53 -4.02 12.69
CA THR A 209 13.25 -4.91 11.79
C THR A 209 12.58 -4.92 10.41
N GLY A 210 13.23 -5.53 9.41
CA GLY A 210 12.75 -5.54 8.02
C GLY A 210 13.34 -4.43 7.16
N SER A 211 12.98 -4.45 5.87
CA SER A 211 13.39 -3.43 4.90
C SER A 211 12.72 -2.07 5.19
N LEU A 212 13.22 -0.99 4.59
CA LEU A 212 12.56 0.32 4.69
C LEU A 212 11.14 0.27 4.11
N GLU A 213 10.95 -0.50 3.02
CA GLU A 213 9.62 -0.71 2.45
C GLU A 213 8.69 -1.42 3.43
N ASP A 214 9.13 -2.52 4.05
CA ASP A 214 8.29 -3.30 4.95
C ASP A 214 7.89 -2.52 6.21
N ARG A 215 8.85 -1.81 6.82
CA ARG A 215 8.58 -0.91 7.94
C ARG A 215 7.57 0.19 7.55
N THR A 216 7.76 0.80 6.37
CA THR A 216 6.86 1.87 5.89
C THR A 216 5.46 1.35 5.62
N ALA A 217 5.33 0.24 4.89
CA ALA A 217 4.04 -0.35 4.55
C ALA A 217 3.28 -0.78 5.82
N THR A 218 3.98 -1.35 6.80
CA THR A 218 3.40 -1.79 8.08
C THR A 218 2.90 -0.62 8.91
N MET A 219 3.67 0.46 9.02
CA MET A 219 3.26 1.65 9.78
C MET A 219 2.15 2.43 9.08
N ALA A 220 2.21 2.55 7.75
CA ALA A 220 1.18 3.24 6.97
C ALA A 220 -0.15 2.48 7.05
N ALA A 221 -0.12 1.14 6.97
CA ALA A 221 -1.31 0.32 7.13
C ALA A 221 -1.98 0.54 8.50
N GLN A 222 -1.22 0.60 9.59
CA GLN A 222 -1.75 0.89 10.93
C GLN A 222 -2.42 2.27 11.00
N ALA A 223 -1.78 3.31 10.45
CA ALA A 223 -2.33 4.66 10.45
C ALA A 223 -3.62 4.75 9.62
N ILE A 224 -3.62 4.21 8.39
CA ILE A 224 -4.78 4.21 7.49
C ILE A 224 -5.93 3.39 8.09
N GLU A 225 -5.65 2.22 8.67
CA GLU A 225 -6.65 1.40 9.37
C GLU A 225 -7.26 2.16 10.55
N GLY A 226 -6.44 2.85 11.34
CA GLY A 226 -6.91 3.68 12.44
C GLY A 226 -7.85 4.79 11.99
N TRP A 227 -7.51 5.49 10.90
CA TRP A 227 -8.38 6.51 10.33
C TRP A 227 -9.68 5.94 9.75
N ARG A 228 -9.64 4.74 9.13
CA ARG A 228 -10.86 4.04 8.68
C ARG A 228 -11.78 3.70 9.85
N ALA A 229 -11.23 3.20 10.95
CA ALA A 229 -11.99 2.85 12.14
C ALA A 229 -12.57 4.08 12.85
N ARG A 230 -11.81 5.18 12.88
CA ARG A 230 -12.28 6.46 13.42
C ARG A 230 -13.41 7.07 12.59
N GLY A 231 -13.29 7.00 11.27
CA GLY A 231 -14.08 7.82 10.34
C GLY A 231 -13.51 9.23 10.16
N LEU A 232 -13.96 9.91 9.10
CA LEU A 232 -13.48 11.24 8.70
C LEU A 232 -14.44 12.38 9.06
N ASP A 233 -15.57 12.07 9.70
CA ASP A 233 -16.53 13.06 10.13
C ASP A 233 -16.03 13.87 11.33
N GLY A 234 -16.39 15.15 11.36
CA GLY A 234 -16.07 16.04 12.48
C GLY A 234 -14.60 16.47 12.53
N ALA A 235 -14.10 16.67 13.74
CA ALA A 235 -12.78 17.24 13.99
C ALA A 235 -11.91 16.36 14.90
N VAL A 236 -10.60 16.62 14.87
CA VAL A 236 -9.59 16.00 15.71
C VAL A 236 -8.77 17.08 16.41
N ALA A 237 -8.21 16.77 17.57
CA ALA A 237 -7.33 17.69 18.28
C ALA A 237 -6.05 17.95 17.47
N ALA A 238 -5.68 19.22 17.34
CA ALA A 238 -4.44 19.63 16.69
C ALA A 238 -3.25 19.61 17.68
N PRO A 239 -2.04 19.26 17.23
CA PRO A 239 -0.83 19.49 18.02
C PRO A 239 -0.70 20.97 18.41
N GLY A 240 -0.48 21.26 19.69
CA GLY A 240 -0.39 22.64 20.19
C GLY A 240 -1.74 23.29 20.56
N GLY A 241 -2.85 22.56 20.43
CA GLY A 241 -4.19 22.99 20.84
C GLY A 241 -5.09 23.40 19.68
N GLY A 242 -6.41 23.39 19.91
CA GLY A 242 -7.42 23.61 18.87
C GLY A 242 -7.84 22.32 18.18
N GLU A 243 -8.68 22.46 17.14
CA GLU A 243 -9.25 21.35 16.39
C GLU A 243 -9.06 21.56 14.88
N MET A 244 -8.91 20.45 14.14
CA MET A 244 -8.84 20.44 12.68
C MET A 244 -9.84 19.42 12.12
N PRO A 245 -10.44 19.66 10.93
CA PRO A 245 -11.31 18.67 10.29
C PRO A 245 -10.59 17.33 10.12
N ALA A 246 -11.25 16.23 10.47
CA ALA A 246 -10.68 14.89 10.38
C ALA A 246 -10.27 14.52 8.95
N ALA A 247 -11.13 14.82 7.97
CA ALA A 247 -10.82 14.67 6.55
C ALA A 247 -9.55 15.44 6.14
N PHE A 248 -9.36 16.68 6.60
CA PHE A 248 -8.16 17.46 6.29
C PHE A 248 -6.88 16.77 6.78
N VAL A 249 -6.89 16.24 8.01
CA VAL A 249 -5.73 15.55 8.59
C VAL A 249 -5.47 14.23 7.88
N ALA A 250 -6.51 13.45 7.56
CA ALA A 250 -6.35 12.23 6.78
C ALA A 250 -5.78 12.52 5.38
N GLY A 251 -6.17 13.63 4.77
CA GLY A 251 -5.68 14.11 3.48
C GLY A 251 -4.19 14.49 3.45
N ILE A 252 -3.53 14.61 4.61
CA ILE A 252 -2.08 14.80 4.68
C ILE A 252 -1.34 13.54 4.24
N MET A 253 -1.81 12.34 4.61
CA MET A 253 -1.16 11.07 4.27
C MET A 253 -0.86 10.91 2.77
N PRO A 254 -1.83 11.11 1.84
CA PRO A 254 -1.52 10.97 0.43
C PRO A 254 -0.56 12.03 -0.12
N VAL A 255 -0.60 13.27 0.39
CA VAL A 255 0.36 14.32 0.00
C VAL A 255 1.76 13.97 0.49
N GLU A 256 1.88 13.54 1.74
CA GLU A 256 3.12 13.08 2.38
C GLU A 256 3.76 11.94 1.59
N PHE A 257 3.01 10.87 1.32
CA PHE A 257 3.53 9.70 0.63
C PHE A 257 3.95 10.03 -0.81
N LEU A 258 3.19 10.84 -1.52
CA LEU A 258 3.47 11.13 -2.92
C LEU A 258 4.66 12.09 -3.11
N LEU A 259 4.73 13.17 -2.34
CA LEU A 259 5.87 14.10 -2.40
C LEU A 259 7.16 13.40 -2.02
N HIS A 260 7.14 12.55 -0.99
CA HIS A 260 8.34 11.82 -0.57
C HIS A 260 8.69 10.63 -1.46
N ALA A 261 7.71 10.03 -2.16
CA ALA A 261 8.01 9.10 -3.26
C ALA A 261 8.81 9.81 -4.36
N TRP A 262 8.42 11.04 -4.73
CA TRP A 262 9.16 11.84 -5.70
C TRP A 262 10.54 12.27 -5.18
N ASP A 263 10.65 12.68 -3.92
CA ASP A 263 11.93 13.06 -3.32
C ASP A 263 12.94 11.89 -3.37
N LEU A 264 12.51 10.68 -3.02
CA LEU A 264 13.32 9.47 -3.08
C LEU A 264 13.62 9.03 -4.52
N ALA A 265 12.66 9.19 -5.43
CA ALA A 265 12.83 8.88 -6.85
C ALA A 265 13.92 9.77 -7.47
N GLN A 266 13.88 11.08 -7.21
CA GLN A 266 14.88 12.04 -7.67
C GLN A 266 16.28 11.74 -7.14
N ALA A 267 16.40 11.39 -5.85
CA ALA A 267 17.68 11.06 -5.25
C ALA A 267 18.26 9.73 -5.74
N SER A 268 17.43 8.72 -5.96
CA SER A 268 17.86 7.37 -6.36
C SER A 268 17.96 7.17 -7.88
N GLY A 269 17.35 8.05 -8.69
CA GLY A 269 17.18 7.85 -10.13
C GLY A 269 16.10 6.81 -10.47
N THR A 270 15.23 6.49 -9.52
CA THR A 270 14.15 5.52 -9.73
C THR A 270 13.01 6.17 -10.53
N PRO A 271 12.51 5.54 -11.61
CA PRO A 271 11.32 6.02 -12.30
C PRO A 271 10.10 6.00 -11.39
N LEU A 272 9.33 7.10 -11.41
CA LEU A 272 8.07 7.21 -10.70
C LEU A 272 6.93 7.26 -11.73
N ALA A 273 5.88 6.47 -11.50
CA ALA A 273 4.68 6.49 -12.32
C ALA A 273 3.46 6.66 -11.41
N VAL A 274 2.60 7.61 -11.75
CA VAL A 274 1.39 7.96 -11.01
C VAL A 274 0.29 8.19 -12.02
N SER A 275 -0.92 7.72 -11.75
CA SER A 275 -2.06 7.96 -12.64
C SER A 275 -2.51 9.41 -12.58
N ASP A 276 -3.14 9.86 -13.67
CA ASP A 276 -3.68 11.22 -13.77
C ASP A 276 -4.76 11.46 -12.71
N GLU A 277 -5.55 10.44 -12.38
CA GLU A 277 -6.60 10.52 -11.36
C GLU A 277 -6.03 10.75 -9.96
N VAL A 278 -5.02 9.96 -9.57
CA VAL A 278 -4.35 10.11 -8.27
C VAL A 278 -3.62 11.45 -8.21
N MET A 279 -2.90 11.82 -9.27
CA MET A 279 -2.23 13.13 -9.35
C MET A 279 -3.21 14.29 -9.18
N ALA A 280 -4.33 14.28 -9.92
CA ALA A 280 -5.32 15.35 -9.86
C ALA A 280 -5.98 15.45 -8.48
N TYR A 281 -6.24 14.32 -7.81
CA TYR A 281 -6.81 14.31 -6.47
C TYR A 281 -5.82 14.83 -5.43
N VAL A 282 -4.57 14.32 -5.44
CA VAL A 282 -3.54 14.76 -4.49
C VAL A 282 -3.17 16.23 -4.68
N HIS A 283 -3.19 16.74 -5.92
CA HIS A 283 -2.97 18.16 -6.17
C HIS A 283 -4.02 19.03 -5.47
N LYS A 284 -5.30 18.67 -5.51
CA LYS A 284 -6.37 19.38 -4.81
C LYS A 284 -6.19 19.35 -3.28
N LEU A 285 -5.73 18.22 -2.73
CA LEU A 285 -5.40 18.14 -1.31
C LEU A 285 -4.22 19.07 -0.98
N ALA A 286 -3.18 19.08 -1.82
CA ALA A 286 -2.02 19.93 -1.63
C ALA A 286 -2.38 21.42 -1.66
N GLU A 287 -3.29 21.87 -2.54
CA GLU A 287 -3.78 23.25 -2.57
C GLU A 287 -4.38 23.71 -1.23
N GLN A 288 -4.97 22.79 -0.47
CA GLN A 288 -5.52 23.07 0.86
C GLN A 288 -4.48 22.99 1.97
N ILE A 289 -3.55 22.03 1.88
CA ILE A 289 -2.61 21.69 2.95
C ILE A 289 -1.34 22.53 2.91
N VAL A 290 -0.73 22.68 1.73
CA VAL A 290 0.59 23.31 1.56
C VAL A 290 0.63 24.74 2.08
N PRO A 291 -0.36 25.63 1.83
CA PRO A 291 -0.32 27.00 2.34
C PRO A 291 -0.18 27.09 3.85
N GLY A 292 -0.84 26.18 4.60
CA GLY A 292 -0.80 26.16 6.06
C GLY A 292 0.54 25.68 6.64
N GLY A 293 1.35 24.96 5.86
CA GLY A 293 2.65 24.44 6.27
C GLY A 293 3.87 25.22 5.72
N ARG A 294 3.66 26.34 5.01
CA ARG A 294 4.76 27.16 4.48
C ARG A 294 5.68 27.68 5.59
N GLY A 295 6.98 27.61 5.35
CA GLY A 295 8.01 28.01 6.32
C GLY A 295 8.23 27.00 7.45
N SER A 296 7.53 25.87 7.42
CA SER A 296 7.79 24.71 8.29
C SER A 296 7.92 23.44 7.44
N SER A 297 6.82 22.74 7.17
CA SER A 297 6.80 21.48 6.41
C SER A 297 6.97 21.67 4.90
N PHE A 298 6.71 22.87 4.39
CA PHE A 298 6.85 23.21 2.96
C PHE A 298 7.67 24.50 2.78
N GLY A 299 8.52 24.54 1.76
CA GLY A 299 9.25 25.75 1.35
C GLY A 299 8.35 26.72 0.56
N ASP A 300 8.82 27.89 0.15
CA ASP A 300 8.04 28.76 -0.76
C ASP A 300 7.88 28.12 -2.14
N GLU A 301 6.74 28.36 -2.81
CA GLU A 301 6.51 27.89 -4.18
C GLU A 301 7.63 28.36 -5.12
N VAL A 302 8.08 27.45 -5.99
CA VAL A 302 9.10 27.75 -7.00
C VAL A 302 8.50 27.64 -8.40
N THR A 303 9.10 28.33 -9.36
CA THR A 303 8.69 28.20 -10.76
C THR A 303 9.03 26.79 -11.27
N PRO A 304 8.04 26.00 -11.75
CA PRO A 304 8.32 24.71 -12.34
C PRO A 304 9.07 24.84 -13.68
N PRO A 305 9.72 23.77 -14.16
CA PRO A 305 10.20 23.69 -15.54
C PRO A 305 9.09 24.02 -16.56
N VAL A 306 9.48 24.55 -17.73
CA VAL A 306 8.51 24.96 -18.77
C VAL A 306 7.63 23.78 -19.22
N ASP A 307 8.24 22.61 -19.36
CA ASP A 307 7.59 21.38 -19.80
C ASP A 307 7.26 20.45 -18.62
N ALA A 308 7.11 21.02 -17.41
CA ALA A 308 6.92 20.25 -16.19
C ALA A 308 5.67 19.36 -16.26
N ASP A 309 5.85 18.10 -15.91
CA ASP A 309 4.76 17.15 -15.75
C ASP A 309 3.90 17.47 -14.49
N PRO A 310 2.75 16.81 -14.28
CA PRO A 310 1.91 17.04 -13.11
C PRO A 310 2.62 16.85 -11.76
N MET A 311 3.55 15.88 -11.66
CA MET A 311 4.29 15.60 -10.44
C MET A 311 5.35 16.67 -10.16
N GLU A 312 6.06 17.14 -11.19
CA GLU A 312 7.01 18.24 -11.09
C GLU A 312 6.32 19.55 -10.71
N ARG A 313 5.10 19.79 -11.22
CA ARG A 313 4.28 20.94 -10.81
C ARG A 313 3.85 20.86 -9.34
N LEU A 314 3.43 19.68 -8.87
CA LEU A 314 3.12 19.45 -7.46
C LEU A 314 4.36 19.65 -6.57
N ALA A 315 5.51 19.13 -6.99
CA ALA A 315 6.77 19.31 -6.29
C ALA A 315 7.16 20.80 -6.20
N ALA A 316 7.10 21.53 -7.32
CA ALA A 316 7.36 22.96 -7.38
C ALA A 316 6.39 23.76 -6.51
N PHE A 317 5.09 23.40 -6.55
CA PHE A 317 4.08 23.97 -5.67
C PHE A 317 4.43 23.73 -4.20
N SER A 318 4.97 22.58 -3.81
CA SER A 318 5.43 22.32 -2.43
C SER A 318 6.75 23.01 -2.04
N GLY A 319 7.37 23.73 -2.98
CA GLY A 319 8.65 24.43 -2.80
C GLY A 319 9.90 23.60 -3.09
N ARG A 320 9.73 22.42 -3.69
CA ARG A 320 10.84 21.54 -4.07
C ARG A 320 11.40 21.92 -5.44
N ARG A 321 12.69 21.70 -5.63
CA ARG A 321 13.37 21.83 -6.93
C ARG A 321 13.92 20.47 -7.35
N PRO A 322 13.84 20.08 -8.63
CA PRO A 322 14.53 18.90 -9.12
C PRO A 322 16.02 18.93 -8.78
N LEU A 323 16.61 17.78 -8.42
CA LEU A 323 18.06 17.68 -8.33
C LEU A 323 18.64 17.88 -9.74
N ALA A 324 19.71 18.65 -9.85
CA ALA A 324 20.42 18.77 -11.12
C ALA A 324 20.99 17.39 -11.49
N GLY A 325 20.62 16.89 -12.67
CA GLY A 325 21.17 15.66 -13.26
C GLY A 325 22.62 15.80 -13.72
#